data_AF-A0A2H9Q1P3-F1
#
_entry.id   AF-A0A2H9Q1P3-F1
#
_cell.length_a   1.000
_cell.length_b   1.000
_cell.length_c   1.000
_cell.angle_alpha   90.00
_cell.angle_beta   90.00
_cell.angle_gamma   90.00
#
_symmetry.space_group_name_H-M   'P 1'
#
loop_
_entity.id
_entity.type
_entity.pdbx_description
1 polymer ?
#
loop_
_entity_poly.entity_id
_entity_poly.type
_entity_poly.pdbx_seq_one_letter_code
_entity_poly.pdbx_strand_id
1 'polypeptide(L)'
;FPELPRKLIAYTRNYSASVLKSILPPEFEKELEGNLKTGYLCKKCGDFAMELRNVEFRCDKCQVFEIRKFRMGTKGKLPTCYKCKNEMSFRPLKKFIECERCKLNSNENPENFSREEKDIYSLMGLDLVLVSPRHLFRMPYSLHEKTSLVSVVLDYEELENFTFKDADPLRVKIKTFLPEAEENEAAEFVMQALDWAKSSGVDKDYSKNASGKYENFKSIKLENLKDTQFPPTIIKILEGVKDGKKRALFALINFFRSIGLEKEELEKRIFDWNKKNETQLKKGYITAQLSWSYRRKPIMPPNFSSDYYQAMGAIPNSEELRLKNPVSYATVKNLEENKKK
;
A
#
# COMPACT_ATOMS: atom_id res chain seq x y z
N PHE A 1 9.05 -0.96 -15.76
CA PHE A 1 8.75 -0.02 -14.66
C PHE A 1 9.48 1.28 -14.98
N PRO A 2 8.82 2.45 -14.94
CA PRO A 2 9.47 3.70 -15.33
C PRO A 2 10.66 3.99 -14.40
N GLU A 3 11.79 4.40 -14.97
CA GLU A 3 13.01 4.68 -14.20
C GLU A 3 12.86 5.89 -13.29
N LEU A 4 12.11 6.91 -13.73
CA LEU A 4 12.00 8.20 -13.05
C LEU A 4 11.43 8.08 -11.61
N PRO A 5 10.30 7.39 -11.37
CA PRO A 5 9.81 7.19 -10.00
C PRO A 5 10.77 6.41 -9.11
N ARG A 6 11.55 5.48 -9.67
CA ARG A 6 12.59 4.76 -8.91
C ARG A 6 13.73 5.69 -8.51
N LYS A 7 14.17 6.56 -9.43
CA LYS A 7 15.20 7.58 -9.16
C LYS A 7 14.74 8.59 -8.11
N LEU A 8 13.48 9.04 -8.18
CA LEU A 8 12.88 9.90 -7.16
C LEU A 8 12.85 9.24 -5.78
N ILE A 9 12.33 8.02 -5.68
CA ILE A 9 12.31 7.28 -4.40
C ILE A 9 13.73 7.09 -3.85
N ALA A 10 14.70 6.76 -4.70
CA ALA A 10 16.10 6.61 -4.30
C ALA A 10 16.68 7.94 -3.79
N TYR A 11 16.42 9.05 -4.48
CA TYR A 11 16.83 10.38 -4.04
C TYR A 11 16.20 10.75 -2.70
N THR A 12 14.88 10.59 -2.56
CA THR A 12 14.17 10.89 -1.31
C THR A 12 14.73 10.05 -0.17
N ARG A 13 14.95 8.75 -0.38
CA ARG A 13 15.56 7.85 0.62
C ARG A 13 16.96 8.30 1.05
N ASN A 14 17.80 8.70 0.10
CA ASN A 14 19.16 9.14 0.39
C ASN A 14 19.16 10.45 1.17
N TYR A 15 18.33 11.40 0.77
CA TYR A 15 18.21 12.71 1.42
C TYR A 15 17.61 12.59 2.83
N SER A 16 16.52 11.83 2.99
CA SER A 16 15.93 11.63 4.31
C SER A 16 16.84 10.83 5.25
N ALA A 17 17.70 9.95 4.72
CA ALA A 17 18.64 9.19 5.54
C ALA A 17 19.72 10.10 6.15
N SER A 18 20.22 11.08 5.41
CA SER A 18 21.20 12.04 5.95
C SER A 18 20.57 12.94 7.03
N VAL A 19 19.33 13.39 6.81
CA VAL A 19 18.58 14.16 7.79
C VAL A 19 18.26 13.33 9.04
N LEU A 20 17.80 12.09 8.87
CA LEU A 20 17.53 11.17 10.00
C LEU A 20 18.77 10.95 10.86
N LYS A 21 19.94 10.74 10.24
CA LYS A 21 21.21 10.59 10.97
C LYS A 21 21.59 11.83 11.79
N SER A 22 21.21 13.02 11.33
CA SER A 22 21.47 14.27 12.08
C SER A 22 20.54 14.48 13.27
N ILE A 23 19.37 13.81 13.28
CA ILE A 23 18.33 13.96 14.30
C ILE A 23 18.40 12.82 15.34
N LEU A 24 18.82 11.63 14.94
CA LEU A 24 18.84 10.46 15.81
C LEU A 24 20.02 10.50 16.80
N PRO A 25 19.81 10.15 18.09
CA PRO A 25 20.88 10.09 19.07
C PRO A 25 21.98 9.08 18.65
N PRO A 26 23.25 9.33 18.95
CA PRO A 26 24.36 8.41 18.62
C PRO A 26 24.24 7.04 19.32
N GLU A 27 23.46 6.95 20.39
CA GLU A 27 23.14 5.68 21.07
C GLU A 27 22.12 4.83 20.30
N PHE A 28 21.27 5.45 19.48
CA PHE A 28 20.24 4.79 18.70
C PHE A 28 20.80 3.94 17.55
N GLU A 29 21.96 4.32 16.99
CA GLU A 29 22.65 3.53 15.97
C GLU A 29 23.17 2.19 16.55
N LYS A 30 23.69 2.19 17.79
CA LYS A 30 24.16 0.97 18.47
C LYS A 30 23.05 -0.03 18.75
N GLU A 31 21.83 0.44 19.03
CA GLU A 31 20.65 -0.43 19.20
C GLU A 31 20.14 -1.01 17.87
N LEU A 32 20.40 -0.34 16.75
CA LEU A 32 19.95 -0.72 15.41
C LEU A 32 20.92 -1.62 14.64
N GLU A 33 22.23 -1.58 14.94
CA GLU A 33 23.27 -2.40 14.29
C GLU A 33 22.98 -3.91 14.32
N GLY A 34 22.22 -4.39 15.30
CA GLY A 34 21.78 -5.80 15.36
C GLY A 34 20.60 -6.15 14.44
N ASN A 35 19.73 -5.18 14.12
CA ASN A 35 18.42 -5.38 13.48
C ASN A 35 18.36 -4.93 12.00
N LEU A 36 19.31 -4.11 11.56
CA LEU A 36 19.45 -3.65 10.18
C LEU A 36 20.22 -4.68 9.34
N LYS A 37 19.57 -5.79 8.99
CA LYS A 37 20.14 -6.79 8.08
C LYS A 37 19.33 -6.86 6.80
N THR A 38 19.97 -6.52 5.68
CA THR A 38 19.50 -6.84 4.34
C THR A 38 20.02 -8.23 3.98
N GLY A 39 19.13 -9.17 3.69
CA GLY A 39 19.55 -10.53 3.35
C GLY A 39 18.38 -11.45 3.01
N TYR A 40 18.70 -12.72 2.82
CA TYR A 40 17.70 -13.76 2.58
C TYR A 40 17.28 -14.38 3.90
N LEU A 41 15.98 -14.46 4.17
CA LEU A 41 15.43 -15.20 5.30
C LEU A 41 15.14 -16.64 4.90
N CYS A 42 15.51 -17.57 5.77
CA CYS A 42 15.09 -18.96 5.68
C CYS A 42 13.64 -19.06 6.19
N LYS A 43 12.68 -19.40 5.31
CA LYS A 43 11.27 -19.54 5.69
C LYS A 43 11.05 -20.61 6.78
N LYS A 44 11.94 -21.59 6.89
CA LYS A 44 11.88 -22.67 7.89
C LYS A 44 12.24 -22.23 9.32
N CYS A 45 13.25 -21.38 9.51
CA CYS A 45 13.71 -20.97 10.85
C CYS A 45 13.59 -19.48 11.15
N GLY A 46 13.27 -18.65 10.15
CA GLY A 46 13.18 -17.20 10.31
C GLY A 46 14.52 -16.49 10.50
N ASP A 47 15.65 -17.20 10.36
CA ASP A 47 16.99 -16.62 10.46
C ASP A 47 17.51 -16.17 9.09
N PHE A 48 18.41 -15.18 9.10
CA PHE A 48 19.11 -14.74 7.90
C PHE A 48 20.07 -15.83 7.41
N ALA A 49 19.91 -16.20 6.15
CA ALA A 49 20.77 -17.09 5.41
C ALA A 49 21.95 -16.33 4.78
N MET A 50 23.07 -17.03 4.61
CA MET A 50 24.29 -16.45 4.07
C MET A 50 24.37 -16.60 2.56
N GLU A 51 24.91 -15.57 1.90
CA GLU A 51 25.28 -15.64 0.50
C GLU A 51 26.70 -16.21 0.34
N LEU A 52 26.78 -17.31 -0.40
CA LEU A 52 28.01 -18.05 -0.65
C LEU A 52 28.28 -18.14 -2.15
N ARG A 53 29.54 -18.33 -2.49
CA ARG A 53 29.98 -18.64 -3.85
C ARG A 53 31.00 -19.77 -3.81
N ASN A 54 30.90 -20.67 -4.77
CA ASN A 54 31.99 -21.61 -5.04
C ASN A 54 33.01 -20.90 -5.93
N VAL A 55 34.29 -21.10 -5.63
CA VAL A 55 35.41 -20.60 -6.43
C VAL A 55 36.26 -21.79 -6.80
N GLU A 56 36.44 -21.99 -8.09
CA GLU A 56 37.37 -22.96 -8.63
C GLU A 56 38.76 -22.31 -8.71
N PHE A 57 39.76 -22.92 -8.08
CA PHE A 57 41.16 -22.57 -8.28
C PHE A 57 41.78 -23.58 -9.22
N ARG A 58 42.45 -23.12 -10.28
CA ARG A 58 43.11 -23.97 -11.26
C ARG A 58 44.58 -23.58 -11.38
N CYS A 59 45.46 -24.57 -11.42
CA CYS A 59 46.86 -24.35 -11.73
C CYS A 59 47.09 -24.50 -13.24
N ASP A 60 47.55 -23.45 -13.92
CA ASP A 60 47.71 -23.48 -15.38
C ASP A 60 48.84 -24.45 -15.83
N LYS A 61 49.87 -24.64 -15.00
CA LYS A 61 50.98 -25.56 -15.30
C LYS A 61 50.67 -27.03 -15.03
N CYS A 62 50.05 -27.35 -13.88
CA CYS A 62 49.81 -28.73 -13.47
C CYS A 62 48.40 -29.24 -13.79
N GLN A 63 47.51 -28.37 -14.26
CA GLN A 63 46.10 -28.67 -14.56
C GLN A 63 45.30 -29.24 -13.37
N VAL A 64 45.84 -29.10 -12.16
CA VAL A 64 45.15 -29.47 -10.93
C VAL A 64 44.19 -28.36 -10.54
N PHE A 65 43.01 -28.74 -10.08
CA PHE A 65 41.98 -27.81 -9.64
C PHE A 65 41.43 -28.18 -8.25
N GLU A 66 40.96 -27.17 -7.52
CA GLU A 66 40.29 -27.32 -6.23
C GLU A 66 39.09 -26.36 -6.18
N ILE A 67 37.95 -26.80 -5.65
CA ILE A 67 36.77 -25.95 -5.47
C ILE A 67 36.61 -25.63 -3.99
N ARG A 68 36.59 -24.35 -3.65
CA ARG A 68 36.37 -23.87 -2.28
C ARG A 68 35.14 -22.99 -2.18
N LYS A 69 34.44 -23.10 -1.05
CA LYS A 69 33.27 -22.31 -0.70
C LYS A 69 33.70 -21.04 0.05
N PHE A 70 33.28 -19.87 -0.43
CA PHE A 70 33.56 -18.59 0.23
C PHE A 70 32.28 -17.81 0.51
N ARG A 71 32.30 -17.05 1.60
CA ARG A 71 31.32 -15.98 1.85
C ARG A 71 31.56 -14.84 0.87
N MET A 72 30.49 -14.16 0.49
CA MET A 72 30.61 -12.94 -0.32
C MET A 72 31.41 -11.87 0.43
N GLY A 73 32.37 -11.23 -0.25
CA GLY A 73 33.20 -10.16 0.33
C GLY A 73 34.52 -10.61 0.99
N THR A 74 34.82 -11.92 1.07
CA THR A 74 36.11 -12.39 1.60
C THR A 74 37.28 -11.94 0.71
N LYS A 75 38.23 -11.20 1.29
CA LYS A 75 39.53 -10.86 0.66
C LYS A 75 40.60 -11.79 1.22
N GLY A 76 41.47 -12.33 0.37
CA GLY A 76 42.54 -13.24 0.78
C GLY A 76 43.58 -13.44 -0.31
N LYS A 77 44.74 -14.00 0.06
CA LYS A 77 45.81 -14.36 -0.89
C LYS A 77 45.39 -15.59 -1.71
N LEU A 78 45.82 -15.65 -2.96
CA LEU A 78 45.57 -16.80 -3.83
C LEU A 78 46.32 -18.03 -3.30
N PRO A 79 45.70 -19.22 -3.34
CA PRO A 79 46.37 -20.44 -2.94
C PRO A 79 47.47 -20.81 -3.94
N THR A 80 48.56 -21.40 -3.43
CA THR A 80 49.64 -21.96 -4.24
C THR A 80 49.36 -23.42 -4.55
N CYS A 81 49.69 -23.87 -5.76
CA CYS A 81 49.55 -25.25 -6.18
C CYS A 81 50.46 -26.18 -5.34
N TYR A 82 49.90 -27.23 -4.74
CA TYR A 82 50.69 -28.18 -3.93
C TYR A 82 51.76 -28.93 -4.73
N LYS A 83 51.62 -29.03 -6.06
CA LYS A 83 52.53 -29.79 -6.93
C LYS A 83 53.69 -28.96 -7.48
N CYS A 84 53.44 -27.70 -7.86
CA CYS A 84 54.46 -26.84 -8.49
C CYS A 84 54.73 -25.51 -7.78
N LYS A 85 54.06 -25.27 -6.65
CA LYS A 85 54.15 -24.05 -5.83
C LYS A 85 53.83 -22.73 -6.55
N ASN A 86 53.39 -22.75 -7.80
CA ASN A 86 52.92 -21.55 -8.51
C ASN A 86 51.56 -21.10 -7.98
N GLU A 87 51.28 -19.82 -8.10
CA GLU A 87 49.96 -19.25 -7.79
C GLU A 87 48.90 -19.83 -8.73
N MET A 88 47.72 -20.12 -8.17
CA MET A 88 46.59 -20.65 -8.94
C MET A 88 45.72 -19.52 -9.48
N SER A 89 45.23 -19.68 -10.70
CA SER A 89 44.16 -18.84 -11.26
C SER A 89 42.83 -19.19 -10.60
N PHE A 90 41.89 -18.25 -10.51
CA PHE A 90 40.58 -18.49 -9.90
C PHE A 90 39.44 -18.17 -10.86
N ARG A 91 38.39 -18.99 -10.81
CA ARG A 91 37.15 -18.82 -11.56
C ARG A 91 35.96 -18.84 -10.60
N PRO A 92 35.23 -17.73 -10.43
CA PRO A 92 34.02 -17.71 -9.61
C PRO A 92 32.91 -18.52 -10.29
N LEU A 93 32.28 -19.42 -9.54
CA LEU A 93 31.11 -20.20 -9.96
C LEU A 93 29.81 -19.55 -9.45
N LYS A 94 28.67 -20.20 -9.74
CA LYS A 94 27.34 -19.69 -9.38
C LYS A 94 27.22 -19.39 -7.88
N LYS A 95 26.58 -18.26 -7.59
CA LYS A 95 26.20 -17.84 -6.24
C LYS A 95 25.01 -18.67 -5.75
N PHE A 96 24.97 -18.97 -4.47
CA PHE A 96 23.86 -19.66 -3.82
C PHE A 96 23.73 -19.20 -2.36
N ILE A 97 22.55 -19.42 -1.78
CA ILE A 97 22.21 -19.01 -0.42
C ILE A 97 22.17 -20.28 0.44
N GLU A 98 22.70 -20.22 1.65
CA GLU A 98 22.68 -21.33 2.59
C GLU A 98 22.32 -20.86 4.00
N CYS A 99 21.40 -21.58 4.65
CA CYS A 99 21.07 -21.33 6.05
C CYS A 99 21.98 -22.18 6.95
N GLU A 100 22.81 -21.55 7.80
CA GLU A 100 23.71 -22.28 8.72
C GLU A 100 22.95 -23.20 9.69
N ARG A 101 21.76 -22.77 10.11
CA ARG A 101 20.95 -23.49 11.11
C ARG A 101 20.19 -24.67 10.52
N CYS A 102 19.60 -24.50 9.34
CA CYS A 102 18.81 -25.55 8.69
C CYS A 102 19.62 -26.40 7.70
N LYS A 103 20.85 -25.98 7.35
CA LYS A 103 21.70 -26.58 6.30
C LYS A 103 21.00 -26.73 4.94
N LEU A 104 19.98 -25.91 4.71
CA LEU A 104 19.27 -25.84 3.43
C LEU A 104 20.02 -24.90 2.51
N ASN A 105 20.09 -25.26 1.23
CA ASN A 105 20.70 -24.43 0.19
C ASN A 105 19.66 -24.02 -0.87
N SER A 106 19.87 -22.88 -1.52
CA SER A 106 18.96 -22.37 -2.56
C SER A 106 19.07 -23.10 -3.90
N ASN A 107 20.08 -23.95 -4.07
CA ASN A 107 20.21 -24.77 -5.29
C ASN A 107 19.19 -25.92 -5.28
N GLU A 108 18.94 -26.50 -4.11
CA GLU A 108 17.98 -27.59 -3.91
C GLU A 108 16.60 -27.07 -3.49
N ASN A 109 16.55 -26.01 -2.68
CA ASN A 109 15.31 -25.51 -2.07
C ASN A 109 15.16 -23.99 -2.27
N PRO A 110 15.03 -23.49 -3.52
CA PRO A 110 14.95 -22.06 -3.81
C PRO A 110 13.75 -21.38 -3.14
N GLU A 111 12.60 -22.08 -3.08
CA GLU A 111 11.35 -21.59 -2.50
C GLU A 111 11.45 -21.27 -1.00
N ASN A 112 12.45 -21.80 -0.31
CA ASN A 112 12.62 -21.64 1.13
C ASN A 112 13.35 -20.34 1.52
N PHE A 113 13.79 -19.53 0.54
CA PHE A 113 14.49 -18.28 0.80
C PHE A 113 13.68 -17.09 0.29
N SER A 114 13.44 -16.10 1.16
CA SER A 114 12.77 -14.84 0.80
C SER A 114 13.69 -13.67 1.11
N ARG A 115 13.84 -12.75 0.16
CA ARG A 115 14.61 -11.52 0.38
C ARG A 115 13.77 -10.57 1.23
N GLU A 116 14.27 -10.20 2.40
CA GLU A 116 13.72 -9.10 3.21
C GLU A 116 14.76 -8.00 3.38
N GLU A 117 14.31 -6.76 3.20
CA GLU A 117 15.08 -5.56 3.47
C GLU A 117 14.50 -4.91 4.73
N LYS A 118 15.05 -5.28 5.89
CA LYS A 118 14.78 -4.56 7.14
C LYS A 118 15.63 -3.30 7.17
N ASP A 119 15.14 -2.28 6.49
CA ASP A 119 15.70 -0.93 6.49
C ASP A 119 15.12 -0.09 7.65
N ILE A 120 15.80 0.99 8.02
CA ILE A 120 15.40 1.96 9.05
C ILE A 120 13.96 2.42 8.82
N TYR A 121 13.60 2.70 7.56
CA TYR A 121 12.24 3.09 7.18
C TYR A 121 11.19 2.00 7.48
N SER A 122 11.53 0.72 7.26
CA SER A 122 10.63 -0.39 7.59
C SER A 122 10.46 -0.57 9.10
N LEU A 123 11.52 -0.34 9.88
CA LEU A 123 11.46 -0.39 11.35
C LEU A 123 10.62 0.76 11.92
N MET A 124 10.69 1.93 11.30
CA MET A 124 9.86 3.09 11.64
C MET A 124 8.42 2.99 11.10
N GLY A 125 8.09 1.94 10.35
CA GLY A 125 6.77 1.77 9.72
C GLY A 125 6.46 2.79 8.62
N LEU A 126 7.50 3.44 8.07
CA LEU A 126 7.39 4.43 7.00
C LEU A 126 7.35 3.72 5.65
N ASP A 127 6.14 3.61 5.09
CA ASP A 127 5.92 3.06 3.75
C ASP A 127 6.18 4.15 2.70
N LEU A 128 7.39 4.15 2.12
CA LEU A 128 7.77 5.04 1.01
C LEU A 128 7.24 4.57 -0.35
N VAL A 129 6.26 3.65 -0.39
CA VAL A 129 5.59 3.24 -1.63
C VAL A 129 4.74 4.40 -2.17
N LEU A 130 5.41 5.32 -2.85
CA LEU A 130 4.79 6.36 -3.68
C LEU A 130 4.11 5.76 -4.92
N VAL A 131 4.45 4.52 -5.29
CA VAL A 131 3.98 3.89 -6.54
C VAL A 131 3.65 2.42 -6.31
N SER A 132 2.36 2.12 -6.11
CA SER A 132 1.85 0.75 -6.20
C SER A 132 1.44 0.44 -7.65
N PRO A 133 1.48 -0.82 -8.13
CA PRO A 133 1.00 -1.18 -9.46
C PRO A 133 -0.45 -0.74 -9.75
N ARG A 134 -1.26 -0.59 -8.69
CA ARG A 134 -2.67 -0.15 -8.78
C ARG A 134 -2.84 1.36 -8.97
N HIS A 135 -1.76 2.14 -8.89
CA HIS A 135 -1.76 3.59 -9.11
C HIS A 135 -0.95 3.98 -10.36
N LEU A 136 -0.76 3.05 -11.30
CA LEU A 136 -0.25 3.41 -12.61
C LEU A 136 -1.29 4.31 -13.29
N PHE A 137 -0.95 5.58 -13.45
CA PHE A 137 -1.59 6.43 -14.43
C PHE A 137 -1.57 5.70 -15.77
N ARG A 138 -2.70 5.71 -16.48
CA ARG A 138 -2.74 5.20 -17.86
C ARG A 138 -1.66 5.95 -18.64
N MET A 139 -0.61 5.23 -19.01
CA MET A 139 0.49 5.81 -19.77
C MET A 139 -0.01 6.17 -21.17
N PRO A 140 0.59 7.18 -21.82
CA PRO A 140 0.43 7.36 -23.25
C PRO A 140 0.63 6.04 -23.99
N TYR A 141 -0.25 5.80 -24.95
CA TYR A 141 -0.34 4.60 -25.76
C TYR A 141 -0.74 3.31 -25.04
N SER A 142 -1.31 3.40 -23.83
CA SER A 142 -1.93 2.25 -23.16
C SER A 142 -3.35 1.98 -23.69
N LEU A 143 -3.69 0.68 -23.82
CA LEU A 143 -4.99 0.21 -24.25
C LEU A 143 -6.00 0.20 -23.11
N HIS A 144 -7.22 0.64 -23.39
CA HIS A 144 -8.34 0.54 -22.49
C HIS A 144 -8.90 -0.89 -22.51
N GLU A 145 -9.02 -1.52 -21.35
CA GLU A 145 -9.46 -2.93 -21.22
C GLU A 145 -10.82 -3.23 -21.87
N LYS A 146 -11.82 -2.36 -21.67
CA LYS A 146 -13.18 -2.56 -22.22
C LYS A 146 -13.37 -2.15 -23.68
N THR A 147 -12.75 -1.05 -24.11
CA THR A 147 -13.01 -0.46 -25.44
C THR A 147 -11.91 -0.74 -26.45
N SER A 148 -10.76 -1.26 -26.00
CA SER A 148 -9.56 -1.49 -26.80
C SER A 148 -9.02 -0.24 -27.51
N LEU A 149 -9.51 0.95 -27.15
CA LEU A 149 -8.98 2.23 -27.62
C LEU A 149 -7.70 2.57 -26.88
N VAL A 150 -6.83 3.34 -27.53
CA VAL A 150 -5.53 3.71 -27.01
C VAL A 150 -5.53 5.12 -26.42
N SER A 151 -4.74 5.36 -25.37
CA SER A 151 -4.52 6.69 -24.79
C SER A 151 -3.60 7.51 -25.71
N VAL A 152 -4.13 8.40 -26.53
CA VAL A 152 -3.37 9.15 -27.54
C VAL A 152 -2.76 10.43 -26.95
N VAL A 153 -1.57 10.80 -27.42
CA VAL A 153 -0.96 12.12 -27.17
C VAL A 153 -1.48 13.09 -28.22
N LEU A 154 -2.06 14.20 -27.77
CA LEU A 154 -2.61 15.24 -28.63
C LEU A 154 -1.82 16.53 -28.48
N ASP A 155 -1.67 17.25 -29.59
CA ASP A 155 -1.23 18.64 -29.55
C ASP A 155 -2.43 19.55 -29.22
N TYR A 156 -2.16 20.76 -28.75
CA TYR A 156 -3.21 21.70 -28.34
C TYR A 156 -4.24 21.96 -29.45
N GLU A 157 -3.78 22.06 -30.69
CA GLU A 157 -4.59 22.31 -31.89
C GLU A 157 -5.51 21.12 -32.25
N GLU A 158 -5.15 19.91 -31.85
CA GLU A 158 -5.92 18.70 -32.16
C GLU A 158 -7.07 18.47 -31.19
N LEU A 159 -7.08 19.17 -30.05
CA LEU A 159 -8.05 18.98 -28.98
C LEU A 159 -9.48 19.27 -29.44
N GLU A 160 -9.67 20.28 -30.29
CA GLU A 160 -11.00 20.68 -30.79
C GLU A 160 -11.59 19.66 -31.76
N ASN A 161 -10.75 18.97 -32.53
CA ASN A 161 -11.17 18.05 -33.59
C ASN A 161 -11.09 16.57 -33.21
N PHE A 162 -10.69 16.27 -31.98
CA PHE A 162 -10.46 14.90 -31.54
C PHE A 162 -11.76 14.10 -31.42
N THR A 163 -11.82 12.94 -32.06
CA THR A 163 -12.93 11.99 -31.95
C THR A 163 -12.47 10.63 -31.42
N PHE A 164 -13.40 9.83 -30.89
CA PHE A 164 -13.08 8.48 -30.40
C PHE A 164 -12.47 7.55 -31.45
N LYS A 165 -12.73 7.80 -32.74
CA LYS A 165 -12.17 7.00 -33.84
C LYS A 165 -10.68 7.26 -34.05
N ASP A 166 -10.19 8.41 -33.62
CA ASP A 166 -8.78 8.79 -33.71
C ASP A 166 -7.94 8.07 -32.65
N ALA A 167 -8.60 7.47 -31.65
CA ALA A 167 -8.00 6.62 -30.62
C ALA A 167 -7.96 5.12 -31.00
N ASP A 168 -8.12 4.78 -32.28
CA ASP A 168 -7.95 3.42 -32.79
C ASP A 168 -6.45 3.04 -32.80
N PRO A 169 -6.02 2.00 -32.07
CA PRO A 169 -4.60 1.62 -31.95
C PRO A 169 -3.91 1.34 -33.30
N LEU A 170 -4.65 1.05 -34.37
CA LEU A 170 -4.09 0.83 -35.70
C LEU A 170 -3.84 2.12 -36.50
N ARG A 171 -4.40 3.25 -36.05
CA ARG A 171 -4.35 4.53 -36.76
C ARG A 171 -3.49 5.59 -36.06
N VAL A 172 -3.17 5.38 -34.79
CA VAL A 172 -2.50 6.37 -33.95
C VAL A 172 -1.06 6.58 -34.38
N LYS A 173 -0.67 7.86 -34.51
CA LYS A 173 0.71 8.27 -34.75
C LYS A 173 1.41 8.50 -33.41
N ILE A 174 2.64 7.98 -33.28
CA ILE A 174 3.45 8.15 -32.08
C ILE A 174 4.09 9.55 -32.12
N LYS A 175 3.76 10.36 -31.10
CA LYS A 175 4.34 11.67 -30.83
C LYS A 175 5.25 11.63 -29.61
N THR A 176 6.25 12.51 -29.63
CA THR A 176 7.07 12.82 -28.45
C THR A 176 6.23 13.61 -27.46
N PHE A 177 6.01 13.04 -26.28
CA PHE A 177 5.22 13.67 -25.20
C PHE A 177 6.06 14.01 -23.97
N LEU A 178 7.32 13.58 -23.96
CA LEU A 178 8.26 13.93 -22.91
C LEU A 178 8.93 15.25 -23.33
N PRO A 179 8.76 16.33 -22.56
CA PRO A 179 9.52 17.56 -22.81
C PRO A 179 11.01 17.28 -22.63
N GLU A 180 11.85 18.09 -23.28
CA GLU A 180 13.27 18.11 -22.98
C GLU A 180 13.46 18.68 -21.57
N ALA A 181 14.22 17.96 -20.73
CA ALA A 181 14.42 18.36 -19.35
C ALA A 181 15.44 19.51 -19.28
N GLU A 182 15.06 20.59 -18.60
CA GLU A 182 15.97 21.71 -18.35
C GLU A 182 16.75 21.49 -17.04
N GLU A 183 18.01 21.95 -17.01
CA GLU A 183 18.84 21.83 -15.80
C GLU A 183 18.23 22.66 -14.67
N ASN A 184 18.08 22.05 -13.48
CA ASN A 184 17.43 22.60 -12.27
C ASN A 184 15.91 22.75 -12.28
N GLU A 185 15.19 22.43 -13.36
CA GLU A 185 13.72 22.54 -13.44
C GLU A 185 13.01 21.82 -12.27
N ALA A 186 13.45 20.59 -11.97
CA ALA A 186 12.86 19.79 -10.89
C ALA A 186 13.10 20.41 -9.49
N ALA A 187 14.26 21.04 -9.27
CA ALA A 187 14.56 21.70 -8.02
C ALA A 187 13.71 22.96 -7.86
N GLU A 188 13.56 23.73 -8.94
CA GLU A 188 12.71 24.91 -8.99
C GLU A 188 11.25 24.57 -8.73
N PHE A 189 10.72 23.54 -9.39
CA PHE A 189 9.35 23.05 -9.16
C PHE A 189 9.11 22.70 -7.69
N VAL A 190 10.06 22.02 -7.05
CA VAL A 190 9.95 21.68 -5.61
C VAL A 190 9.97 22.94 -4.75
N MET A 191 10.83 23.92 -5.04
CA MET A 191 10.85 25.19 -4.31
C MET A 191 9.52 25.95 -4.46
N GLN A 192 9.02 26.09 -5.69
CA GLN A 192 7.73 26.74 -5.97
C GLN A 192 6.57 26.02 -5.27
N ALA A 193 6.56 24.69 -5.26
CA ALA A 193 5.54 23.90 -4.57
C ALA A 193 5.59 24.11 -3.04
N LEU A 194 6.78 24.20 -2.45
CA LEU A 194 6.96 24.47 -1.02
C LEU A 194 6.51 25.89 -0.66
N ASP A 195 6.84 26.88 -1.49
CA ASP A 195 6.42 28.27 -1.28
C ASP A 195 4.91 28.41 -1.43
N TRP A 196 4.31 27.77 -2.44
CA TRP A 196 2.86 27.67 -2.59
C TRP A 196 2.20 27.00 -1.39
N ALA A 197 2.78 25.92 -0.86
CA ALA A 197 2.22 25.22 0.30
C ALA A 197 2.23 26.11 1.56
N LYS A 198 3.31 26.87 1.76
CA LYS A 198 3.42 27.86 2.84
C LYS A 198 2.42 29.01 2.65
N SER A 199 2.33 29.57 1.45
CA SER A 199 1.44 30.70 1.16
C SER A 199 -0.03 30.31 1.17
N SER A 200 -0.36 29.09 0.73
CA SER A 200 -1.72 28.55 0.71
C SER A 200 -2.20 28.07 2.08
N GLY A 201 -1.35 28.15 3.11
CA GLY A 201 -1.70 27.76 4.48
C GLY A 201 -2.03 26.27 4.60
N VAL A 202 -1.44 25.40 3.78
CA VAL A 202 -1.68 23.95 3.84
C VAL A 202 -1.26 23.37 5.20
N ASP A 203 -0.29 24.00 5.87
CA ASP A 203 0.09 23.70 7.26
C ASP A 203 -0.98 24.07 8.31
N LYS A 204 -1.96 24.92 7.96
CA LYS A 204 -2.93 25.48 8.92
C LYS A 204 -4.33 24.90 8.89
N ASP A 205 -4.70 24.03 7.93
CA ASP A 205 -6.07 23.50 7.94
C ASP A 205 -6.23 22.15 7.25
N TYR A 206 -6.12 21.07 8.03
CA TYR A 206 -6.82 19.82 7.73
C TYR A 206 -8.35 19.93 7.96
N SER A 207 -8.87 21.13 8.29
CA SER A 207 -10.29 21.46 8.22
C SER A 207 -10.64 22.08 6.85
N LYS A 208 -10.32 21.40 5.75
CA LYS A 208 -11.17 21.58 4.56
C LYS A 208 -12.58 21.09 4.94
N ASN A 209 -13.40 22.02 5.43
CA ASN A 209 -14.83 21.88 5.52
C ASN A 209 -15.30 21.32 4.18
N ALA A 210 -16.06 20.23 4.23
CA ALA A 210 -16.62 19.60 3.04
C ALA A 210 -17.57 20.61 2.37
N SER A 211 -17.07 21.39 1.42
CA SER A 211 -17.86 22.32 0.62
C SER A 211 -18.72 21.50 -0.35
N GLY A 212 -20.04 21.47 -0.13
CA GLY A 212 -20.97 20.73 -0.97
C GLY A 212 -22.35 20.57 -0.34
N LYS A 213 -23.30 19.99 -1.09
CA LYS A 213 -24.73 19.82 -0.73
C LYS A 213 -25.01 19.12 0.62
N TYR A 214 -23.99 18.55 1.25
CA TYR A 214 -24.06 17.81 2.52
C TYR A 214 -23.44 18.57 3.71
N GLU A 215 -23.01 19.82 3.53
CA GLU A 215 -22.35 20.64 4.54
C GLU A 215 -23.22 20.89 5.79
N ASN A 216 -24.55 20.81 5.64
CA ASN A 216 -25.53 21.05 6.69
C ASN A 216 -26.14 19.78 7.31
N PHE A 217 -25.54 18.60 7.10
CA PHE A 217 -26.09 17.37 7.70
C PHE A 217 -25.91 17.37 9.23
N LYS A 218 -27.01 17.54 9.95
CA LYS A 218 -27.10 17.30 11.39
C LYS A 218 -27.48 15.84 11.62
N SER A 219 -26.81 15.18 12.56
CA SER A 219 -27.20 13.82 12.95
C SER A 219 -28.64 13.80 13.45
N ILE A 220 -29.38 12.77 13.07
CA ILE A 220 -30.75 12.56 13.52
C ILE A 220 -30.63 11.83 14.85
N LYS A 221 -30.94 12.49 15.98
CA LYS A 221 -31.05 11.78 17.26
C LYS A 221 -32.36 11.00 17.27
N LEU A 222 -32.29 9.70 17.02
CA LEU A 222 -33.44 8.80 17.15
C LEU A 222 -33.52 8.31 18.60
N GLU A 223 -34.60 8.67 19.30
CA GLU A 223 -34.85 8.19 20.66
C GLU A 223 -35.38 6.74 20.63
N ASN A 224 -34.96 5.93 21.62
CA ASN A 224 -35.41 4.55 21.82
C ASN A 224 -35.23 3.61 20.61
N LEU A 225 -34.10 3.74 19.90
CA LEU A 225 -33.80 2.90 18.75
C LEU A 225 -33.49 1.46 19.20
N LYS A 226 -34.28 0.48 18.75
CA LYS A 226 -34.03 -0.95 18.98
C LYS A 226 -33.24 -1.52 17.80
N ASP A 227 -32.39 -2.51 18.06
CA ASP A 227 -31.63 -3.21 17.02
C ASP A 227 -32.53 -3.86 15.95
N THR A 228 -33.78 -4.19 16.31
CA THR A 228 -34.81 -4.71 15.39
C THR A 228 -35.25 -3.71 14.32
N GLN A 229 -34.99 -2.42 14.52
CA GLN A 229 -35.32 -1.36 13.56
C GLN A 229 -34.20 -1.13 12.54
N PHE A 230 -33.08 -1.85 12.65
CA PHE A 230 -31.99 -1.71 11.70
C PHE A 230 -32.34 -2.38 10.36
N PRO A 231 -31.78 -1.87 9.26
CA PRO A 231 -31.93 -2.52 7.97
C PRO A 231 -31.35 -3.95 8.00
N PRO A 232 -32.02 -4.94 7.38
CA PRO A 232 -31.50 -6.31 7.24
C PRO A 232 -30.06 -6.38 6.74
N THR A 233 -29.68 -5.48 5.83
CA THR A 233 -28.31 -5.35 5.32
C THR A 233 -27.30 -5.02 6.41
N ILE A 234 -27.64 -4.10 7.33
CA ILE A 234 -26.78 -3.70 8.45
C ILE A 234 -26.71 -4.82 9.50
N ILE A 235 -27.84 -5.47 9.78
CA ILE A 235 -27.89 -6.63 10.70
C ILE A 235 -26.96 -7.73 10.20
N LYS A 236 -27.05 -8.08 8.90
CA LYS A 236 -26.19 -9.08 8.28
C LYS A 236 -24.70 -8.70 8.34
N ILE A 237 -24.38 -7.41 8.17
CA ILE A 237 -23.00 -6.96 8.37
C ILE A 237 -22.58 -7.14 9.84
N LEU A 238 -23.44 -6.84 10.81
CA LEU A 238 -23.17 -6.97 12.25
C LEU A 238 -22.96 -8.41 12.74
N GLU A 239 -23.45 -9.41 12.01
CA GLU A 239 -23.18 -10.83 12.25
C GLU A 239 -21.73 -11.21 11.90
N GLY A 240 -21.08 -10.44 11.02
CA GLY A 240 -19.70 -10.64 10.61
C GLY A 240 -19.57 -10.71 9.08
N VAL A 241 -18.39 -10.37 8.56
CA VAL A 241 -18.13 -10.31 7.13
C VAL A 241 -16.85 -11.09 6.78
N LYS A 242 -16.95 -11.98 5.78
CA LYS A 242 -15.82 -12.72 5.23
C LYS A 242 -14.89 -11.84 4.40
N ASP A 243 -15.44 -11.09 3.44
CA ASP A 243 -14.69 -10.18 2.57
C ASP A 243 -15.32 -8.77 2.52
N GLY A 244 -14.49 -7.73 2.45
CA GLY A 244 -14.94 -6.34 2.43
C GLY A 244 -15.01 -5.65 3.79
N LYS A 245 -14.35 -6.16 4.83
CA LYS A 245 -14.36 -5.60 6.20
C LYS A 245 -14.10 -4.10 6.30
N LYS A 246 -13.20 -3.55 5.48
CA LYS A 246 -12.94 -2.09 5.45
C LYS A 246 -14.15 -1.29 4.96
N ARG A 247 -14.87 -1.83 3.97
CA ARG A 247 -16.12 -1.26 3.44
C ARG A 247 -17.25 -1.40 4.44
N ALA A 248 -17.33 -2.54 5.12
CA ALA A 248 -18.29 -2.78 6.20
C ALA A 248 -18.08 -1.81 7.36
N LEU A 249 -16.83 -1.63 7.80
CA LEU A 249 -16.45 -0.67 8.84
C LEU A 249 -16.90 0.75 8.47
N PHE A 250 -16.65 1.18 7.23
CA PHE A 250 -17.06 2.49 6.75
C PHE A 250 -18.59 2.66 6.77
N ALA A 251 -19.35 1.66 6.31
CA ALA A 251 -20.80 1.69 6.32
C ALA A 251 -21.37 1.75 7.75
N LEU A 252 -20.83 0.95 8.68
CA LEU A 252 -21.27 0.92 10.08
C LEU A 252 -20.99 2.26 10.78
N ILE A 253 -19.77 2.79 10.66
CA ILE A 253 -19.41 4.09 11.28
C ILE A 253 -20.33 5.20 10.76
N ASN A 254 -20.54 5.28 9.45
CA ASN A 254 -21.38 6.33 8.86
C ASN A 254 -22.85 6.18 9.23
N PHE A 255 -23.36 4.94 9.27
CA PHE A 255 -24.72 4.67 9.72
C PHE A 255 -24.91 5.09 11.18
N PHE A 256 -24.09 4.58 12.10
CA PHE A 256 -24.22 4.86 13.54
C PHE A 256 -24.06 6.33 13.89
N ARG A 257 -23.13 7.03 13.24
CA ARG A 257 -22.97 8.48 13.44
C ARG A 257 -24.15 9.28 12.89
N SER A 258 -24.76 8.83 11.79
CA SER A 258 -25.89 9.53 11.18
C SER A 258 -27.18 9.41 11.98
N ILE A 259 -27.38 8.26 12.65
CA ILE A 259 -28.50 8.04 13.59
C ILE A 259 -28.24 8.57 15.01
N GLY A 260 -27.11 9.26 15.21
CA GLY A 260 -26.81 9.94 16.48
C GLY A 260 -26.46 8.99 17.64
N LEU A 261 -25.90 7.81 17.36
CA LEU A 261 -25.46 6.89 18.42
C LEU A 261 -24.32 7.51 19.24
N GLU A 262 -24.37 7.34 20.57
CA GLU A 262 -23.33 7.83 21.48
C GLU A 262 -21.95 7.22 21.16
N LYS A 263 -20.90 8.03 21.36
CA LYS A 263 -19.54 7.70 20.93
C LYS A 263 -19.05 6.37 21.53
N GLU A 264 -19.24 6.21 22.83
CA GLU A 264 -18.77 5.03 23.58
C GLU A 264 -19.47 3.76 23.12
N GLU A 265 -20.79 3.85 22.90
CA GLU A 265 -21.60 2.73 22.43
C GLU A 265 -21.27 2.36 20.98
N LEU A 266 -21.01 3.35 20.12
CA LEU A 266 -20.55 3.13 18.74
C LEU A 266 -19.22 2.35 18.73
N GLU A 267 -18.23 2.82 19.49
CA GLU A 267 -16.91 2.19 19.53
C GLU A 267 -17.01 0.74 20.03
N LYS A 268 -17.78 0.52 21.10
CA LYS A 268 -18.04 -0.82 21.63
C LYS A 268 -18.64 -1.75 20.58
N ARG A 269 -19.70 -1.31 19.89
CA ARG A 269 -20.35 -2.11 18.82
C ARG A 269 -19.40 -2.42 17.68
N ILE A 270 -18.54 -1.48 17.28
CA ILE A 270 -17.55 -1.69 16.22
C ILE A 270 -16.49 -2.70 16.63
N PHE A 271 -15.98 -2.62 17.87
CA PHE A 271 -15.00 -3.60 18.37
C PHE A 271 -15.61 -4.98 18.55
N ASP A 272 -16.85 -5.07 19.02
CA ASP A 272 -17.57 -6.35 19.16
C ASP A 272 -17.90 -6.97 17.81
N TRP A 273 -18.32 -6.17 16.83
CA TRP A 273 -18.46 -6.60 15.44
C TRP A 273 -17.13 -7.14 14.88
N ASN A 274 -16.01 -6.46 15.13
CA ASN A 274 -14.72 -6.90 14.60
C ASN A 274 -14.29 -8.27 15.13
N LYS A 275 -14.70 -8.64 16.36
CA LYS A 275 -14.44 -9.97 16.94
C LYS A 275 -15.18 -11.09 16.21
N LYS A 276 -16.34 -10.80 15.61
CA LYS A 276 -17.18 -11.77 14.89
C LYS A 276 -16.70 -12.06 13.46
N ASN A 277 -15.80 -11.22 12.92
CA ASN A 277 -15.27 -11.41 11.58
C ASN A 277 -14.30 -12.61 11.53
N GLU A 278 -14.37 -13.42 10.46
CA GLU A 278 -13.47 -14.58 10.21
C GLU A 278 -11.99 -14.20 10.35
N THR A 279 -11.64 -13.00 9.87
CA THR A 279 -10.33 -12.40 10.09
C THR A 279 -10.50 -10.99 10.67
N GLN A 280 -9.92 -10.73 11.84
CA GLN A 280 -10.09 -9.44 12.50
C GLN A 280 -9.31 -8.32 11.77
N LEU A 281 -9.85 -7.10 11.77
CA LEU A 281 -9.08 -5.91 11.41
C LEU A 281 -8.12 -5.54 12.53
N LYS A 282 -6.93 -5.03 12.17
CA LYS A 282 -5.97 -4.50 13.13
C LYS A 282 -6.60 -3.35 13.93
N LYS A 283 -6.46 -3.38 15.27
CA LYS A 283 -7.02 -2.37 16.17
C LYS A 283 -6.64 -0.94 15.75
N GLY A 284 -5.37 -0.71 15.43
CA GLY A 284 -4.90 0.61 14.99
C GLY A 284 -5.60 1.15 13.74
N TYR A 285 -6.01 0.27 12.81
CA TYR A 285 -6.79 0.69 11.64
C TYR A 285 -8.19 1.18 12.03
N ILE A 286 -8.87 0.46 12.94
CA ILE A 286 -10.19 0.85 13.45
C ILE A 286 -10.09 2.19 14.18
N THR A 287 -9.11 2.34 15.08
CA THR A 287 -8.89 3.59 15.83
C THR A 287 -8.60 4.77 14.89
N ALA A 288 -7.79 4.58 13.86
CA ALA A 288 -7.52 5.62 12.86
C ALA A 288 -8.79 6.02 12.10
N GLN A 289 -9.63 5.06 11.69
CA GLN A 289 -10.89 5.34 10.99
C GLN A 289 -11.90 6.07 11.88
N LEU A 290 -12.01 5.68 13.15
CA LEU A 290 -12.86 6.38 14.13
C LEU A 290 -12.37 7.82 14.35
N SER A 291 -11.07 8.01 14.60
CA SER A 291 -10.47 9.34 14.77
C SER A 291 -10.70 10.23 13.56
N TRP A 292 -10.48 9.70 12.35
CA TRP A 292 -10.75 10.41 11.10
C TRP A 292 -12.22 10.79 10.96
N SER A 293 -13.12 9.87 11.31
CA SER A 293 -14.56 10.11 11.25
C SER A 293 -14.96 11.23 12.23
N TYR A 294 -14.56 11.17 13.50
CA TYR A 294 -14.95 12.16 14.51
C TYR A 294 -14.47 13.58 14.24
N ARG A 295 -13.33 13.73 13.55
CA ARG A 295 -12.83 15.05 13.11
C ARG A 295 -13.69 15.69 12.02
N ARG A 296 -14.61 14.93 11.42
CA ARG A 296 -15.46 15.36 10.30
C ARG A 296 -16.95 15.31 10.68
N LYS A 297 -17.77 16.08 9.97
CA LYS A 297 -19.23 15.96 10.06
C LYS A 297 -19.66 14.53 9.68
N PRO A 298 -20.77 14.01 10.25
CA PRO A 298 -21.30 12.71 9.86
C PRO A 298 -21.58 12.67 8.35
N ILE A 299 -21.17 11.57 7.70
CA ILE A 299 -21.38 11.34 6.28
C ILE A 299 -22.48 10.28 6.16
N MET A 300 -23.38 10.45 5.18
CA MET A 300 -24.41 9.46 4.90
C MET A 300 -23.77 8.11 4.49
N PRO A 301 -24.31 6.98 4.96
CA PRO A 301 -23.86 5.68 4.48
C PRO A 301 -24.21 5.51 2.99
N PRO A 302 -23.53 4.59 2.28
CA PRO A 302 -23.82 4.25 0.89
C PRO A 302 -25.31 3.93 0.64
N ASN A 303 -25.76 4.16 -0.59
CA ASN A 303 -27.15 3.87 -0.98
C ASN A 303 -27.35 2.36 -1.19
N PHE A 304 -28.56 1.88 -0.93
CA PHE A 304 -28.93 0.47 -1.19
C PHE A 304 -28.92 0.12 -2.68
N SER A 305 -29.18 1.10 -3.56
CA SER A 305 -29.14 0.92 -5.02
C SER A 305 -27.74 0.74 -5.60
N SER A 306 -26.69 0.85 -4.78
CA SER A 306 -25.31 0.65 -5.22
C SER A 306 -24.86 -0.78 -4.93
N ASP A 307 -23.95 -1.30 -5.75
CA ASP A 307 -23.33 -2.63 -5.56
C ASP A 307 -22.50 -2.74 -4.27
N TYR A 308 -22.41 -1.65 -3.49
CA TYR A 308 -21.59 -1.54 -2.29
C TYR A 308 -21.86 -2.66 -1.28
N TYR A 309 -23.14 -2.91 -0.97
CA TYR A 309 -23.55 -3.91 0.02
C TYR A 309 -23.52 -5.34 -0.56
N GLN A 310 -23.93 -5.50 -1.81
CA GLN A 310 -23.85 -6.77 -2.54
C GLN A 310 -22.42 -7.29 -2.60
N ALA A 311 -21.44 -6.41 -2.84
CA ALA A 311 -20.03 -6.77 -2.90
C ALA A 311 -19.42 -7.19 -1.55
N MET A 312 -20.19 -7.13 -0.45
CA MET A 312 -19.83 -7.67 0.87
C MET A 312 -20.70 -8.87 1.28
N GLY A 313 -21.57 -9.35 0.38
CA GLY A 313 -22.51 -10.43 0.66
C GLY A 313 -23.78 -10.00 1.41
N ALA A 314 -23.99 -8.70 1.62
CA ALA A 314 -25.18 -8.16 2.25
C ALA A 314 -26.12 -7.60 1.17
N ILE A 315 -26.92 -8.47 0.55
CA ILE A 315 -27.80 -8.08 -0.56
C ILE A 315 -29.05 -7.39 0.00
N PRO A 316 -29.34 -6.12 -0.39
CA PRO A 316 -30.53 -5.42 0.04
C PRO A 316 -31.80 -6.10 -0.45
N ASN A 317 -32.82 -6.17 0.39
CA ASN A 317 -34.12 -6.73 0.01
C ASN A 317 -35.00 -5.68 -0.73
N SER A 318 -36.15 -6.12 -1.24
CA SER A 318 -37.09 -5.23 -1.97
C SER A 318 -37.62 -4.07 -1.13
N GLU A 319 -37.68 -4.20 0.20
CA GLU A 319 -38.11 -3.11 1.10
C GLU A 319 -37.01 -2.06 1.28
N GLU A 320 -35.76 -2.50 1.45
CA GLU A 320 -34.58 -1.64 1.55
C GLU A 320 -34.36 -0.86 0.25
N LEU A 321 -34.54 -1.51 -0.91
CA LEU A 321 -34.39 -0.86 -2.23
C LEU A 321 -35.43 0.24 -2.52
N ARG A 322 -36.59 0.23 -1.84
CA ARG A 322 -37.56 1.34 -1.92
C ARG A 322 -37.06 2.60 -1.21
N LEU A 323 -36.07 2.46 -0.34
CA LEU A 323 -35.49 3.54 0.45
C LEU A 323 -34.09 3.87 -0.08
N LYS A 324 -33.63 5.10 0.16
CA LYS A 324 -32.35 5.55 -0.42
C LYS A 324 -31.14 4.86 0.23
N ASN A 325 -31.12 4.81 1.56
CA ASN A 325 -29.97 4.35 2.33
C ASN A 325 -30.38 3.84 3.73
N PRO A 326 -29.46 3.21 4.48
CA PRO A 326 -29.71 2.68 5.82
C PRO A 326 -30.34 3.66 6.81
N VAL A 327 -29.95 4.93 6.77
CA VAL A 327 -30.47 5.94 7.70
C VAL A 327 -31.95 6.19 7.40
N SER A 328 -32.33 6.35 6.13
CA SER A 328 -33.73 6.53 5.74
C SER A 328 -34.61 5.37 6.22
N TYR A 329 -34.12 4.13 6.13
CA TYR A 329 -34.83 2.95 6.63
C TYR A 329 -35.04 3.00 8.15
N ALA A 330 -33.96 3.25 8.91
CA ALA A 330 -34.05 3.34 10.37
C ALA A 330 -35.00 4.47 10.82
N THR A 331 -34.97 5.63 10.15
CA THR A 331 -35.87 6.75 10.44
C THR A 331 -37.33 6.39 10.19
N VAL A 332 -37.66 5.76 9.05
CA VAL A 332 -39.05 5.34 8.75
C VAL A 332 -39.55 4.33 9.77
N LYS A 333 -38.73 3.31 10.11
CA LYS A 333 -39.11 2.29 11.10
C LYS A 333 -39.29 2.85 12.50
N ASN A 334 -38.44 3.79 12.91
CA ASN A 334 -38.57 4.45 14.21
C ASN A 334 -39.86 5.31 14.27
N LEU A 335 -40.19 6.03 13.20
CA LEU A 335 -41.45 6.78 13.11
C LEU A 335 -42.69 5.87 13.10
N GLU A 336 -42.64 4.73 12.42
CA GLU A 336 -43.73 3.73 12.43
C GLU A 336 -43.97 3.17 13.84
N GLU A 337 -42.91 2.88 14.60
CA GLU A 337 -43.05 2.35 15.96
C GLU A 337 -43.52 3.40 16.96
N ASN A 338 -43.07 4.65 16.82
CA ASN A 338 -43.53 5.76 17.66
C ASN A 338 -44.98 6.16 17.39
N LYS A 339 -45.53 5.92 16.18
CA LYS A 339 -46.96 6.11 15.87
C LYS A 339 -47.86 5.01 16.44
N LYS A 340 -47.30 3.86 16.80
CA LYS A 340 -48.04 2.72 17.37
C LYS A 340 -48.14 2.79 18.90
N LYS A 341 -47.31 3.62 19.54
CA LYS A 341 -47.49 4.06 20.93
C LYS A 341 -48.42 5.25 20.97
#